data_AF-A0AAF1KD97-F1
#
_entry.id   AF-A0AAF1KD97-F1
#
_cell.length_a   1.000
_cell.length_b   1.000
_cell.length_c   1.000
_cell.angle_alpha   90.00
_cell.angle_beta   90.00
_cell.angle_gamma   90.00
#
_symmetry.space_group_name_H-M   'P 1'
#
loop_
_entity.id
_entity.type
_entity.pdbx_description
1 polymer ?
#
loop_
_entity_poly.entity_id
_entity_poly.type
_entity_poly.pdbx_seq_one_letter_code
_entity_poly.pdbx_strand_id
1 'polypeptide(L)'
;MSESDPVTEEMLTGTFWQFADLERGTLSPFLVLAPGGLVGNFFNASTDYWQVVNGMLCFIDETGLPSIVFNVSRMEGSKVALLAGRGSVDGVVAIYMLTSAPHPEHPMFPTQPADERKAKFLVQPANGPKRPNLVVVPANSKSLHPRWFDGLDAATRSWDLCVGYYGAEDPVVDSPFEYLAHLPKRKKFRLISDLFFEGSPLWGYDRVWLPDDDLLCDGDTINRMFHLSRKHGLELAQPSLKQGPGCFPNHPITIQRPNSLLRHESFIEIMCPIFSKAALKICVGSMRDAESGYGLDHLWPAFLGRPANRMAIIDAVGVAHTRPLGATYNVQAAVDEQAALFNSYRYTPVQIQGVW
;
A
#
# COMPACT_ATOMS: atom_id res chain seq x y z
N MET A 1 17.74 -11.78 -35.50
CA MET A 1 17.01 -11.11 -34.41
C MET A 1 16.25 -12.21 -33.71
N SER A 2 16.58 -12.55 -32.46
CA SER A 2 15.73 -13.48 -31.71
C SER A 2 14.35 -12.81 -31.59
N GLU A 3 13.28 -13.55 -31.86
CA GLU A 3 11.93 -13.08 -31.54
C GLU A 3 11.88 -12.68 -30.06
N SER A 4 11.30 -11.53 -29.77
CA SER A 4 11.05 -11.11 -28.39
C SER A 4 10.00 -12.01 -27.77
N ASP A 5 10.19 -12.37 -26.50
CA ASP A 5 9.20 -13.17 -25.78
C ASP A 5 7.91 -12.35 -25.58
N PRO A 6 6.75 -12.86 -25.99
CA PRO A 6 5.50 -12.14 -25.79
C PRO A 6 5.24 -11.95 -24.29
N VAL A 7 4.82 -10.75 -23.90
CA VAL A 7 4.40 -10.43 -22.53
C VAL A 7 2.89 -10.49 -22.39
N THR A 8 2.41 -10.63 -21.15
CA THR A 8 0.98 -10.60 -20.80
C THR A 8 0.74 -9.57 -19.71
N GLU A 9 -0.51 -9.11 -19.55
CA GLU A 9 -0.86 -8.19 -18.46
C GLU A 9 -0.61 -8.79 -17.08
N GLU A 10 -0.81 -10.11 -16.92
CA GLU A 10 -0.56 -10.81 -15.66
C GLU A 10 0.93 -10.75 -15.26
N MET A 11 1.83 -10.85 -16.23
CA MET A 11 3.29 -10.75 -15.99
C MET A 11 3.73 -9.34 -15.58
N LEU A 12 2.99 -8.31 -15.98
CA LEU A 12 3.36 -6.91 -15.81
C LEU A 12 2.59 -6.20 -14.70
N THR A 13 1.39 -6.64 -14.36
CA THR A 13 0.55 -5.98 -13.34
C THR A 13 1.24 -6.01 -11.97
N GLY A 14 1.40 -4.83 -11.37
CA GLY A 14 2.04 -4.65 -10.07
C GLY A 14 3.55 -4.79 -10.08
N THR A 15 4.19 -4.66 -11.25
CA THR A 15 5.65 -4.65 -11.38
C THR A 15 6.23 -3.23 -11.36
N PHE A 16 7.51 -3.11 -11.01
CA PHE A 16 8.19 -1.83 -10.83
C PHE A 16 9.40 -1.70 -11.75
N TRP A 17 9.62 -0.49 -12.25
CA TRP A 17 10.53 -0.22 -13.36
C TRP A 17 11.28 1.08 -13.18
N GLN A 18 12.55 1.09 -13.56
CA GLN A 18 13.21 2.33 -13.98
C GLN A 18 12.80 2.62 -15.42
N PHE A 19 12.24 3.80 -15.67
CA PHE A 19 11.85 4.29 -17.00
C PHE A 19 12.89 5.28 -17.53
N ALA A 20 13.44 5.01 -18.71
CA ALA A 20 14.52 5.80 -19.29
C ALA A 20 14.34 6.02 -20.79
N ASP A 21 14.85 7.17 -21.24
CA ASP A 21 15.20 7.42 -22.64
C ASP A 21 16.64 6.93 -22.85
N LEU A 22 16.90 6.21 -23.95
CA LEU A 22 18.21 5.60 -24.22
C LEU A 22 19.35 6.62 -24.31
N GLU A 23 19.09 7.82 -24.82
CA GLU A 23 20.10 8.86 -25.02
C GLU A 23 20.10 9.88 -23.87
N ARG A 24 18.93 10.21 -23.33
CA ARG A 24 18.77 11.25 -22.29
C ARG A 24 18.85 10.72 -20.86
N GLY A 25 18.77 9.41 -20.68
CA GLY A 25 18.87 8.74 -19.39
C GLY A 25 17.54 8.62 -18.64
N THR A 26 17.62 8.48 -17.32
CA THR A 26 16.48 8.12 -16.46
C THR A 26 15.45 9.24 -16.34
N LEU A 27 14.24 8.96 -16.83
CA LEU A 27 13.06 9.80 -16.67
C LEU A 27 12.45 9.60 -15.28
N SER A 28 12.22 8.33 -14.91
CA SER A 28 11.77 7.95 -13.57
C SER A 28 12.59 6.77 -13.03
N PRO A 29 13.12 6.84 -11.80
CA PRO A 29 13.80 5.70 -11.17
C PRO A 29 12.81 4.64 -10.69
N PHE A 30 11.52 4.98 -10.57
CA PHE A 30 10.49 4.09 -10.06
C PHE A 30 9.15 4.42 -10.71
N LEU A 31 8.71 3.55 -11.61
CA LEU A 31 7.42 3.56 -12.29
C LEU A 31 6.73 2.23 -11.97
N VAL A 32 5.42 2.26 -11.73
CA VAL A 32 4.63 1.06 -11.48
C VAL A 32 3.67 0.82 -12.63
N LEU A 33 3.64 -0.41 -13.15
CA LEU A 33 2.54 -0.84 -14.02
C LEU A 33 1.39 -1.29 -13.12
N ALA A 34 0.58 -0.33 -12.66
CA ALA A 34 -0.44 -0.57 -11.64
C ALA A 34 -1.69 -1.26 -12.22
N PRO A 35 -2.51 -1.95 -11.39
CA PRO A 35 -3.70 -2.65 -11.85
C PRO A 35 -4.69 -1.74 -12.60
N GLY A 36 -5.38 -2.32 -13.57
CA GLY A 36 -6.35 -1.60 -14.38
C GLY A 36 -5.73 -0.61 -15.36
N GLY A 37 -4.50 -0.90 -15.83
CA GLY A 37 -3.78 -0.15 -16.86
C GLY A 37 -3.27 1.22 -16.42
N LEU A 38 -3.30 1.52 -15.12
CA LEU A 38 -2.81 2.80 -14.61
C LEU A 38 -1.29 2.82 -14.51
N VAL A 39 -0.69 3.95 -14.88
CA VAL A 39 0.76 4.19 -14.70
C VAL A 39 0.99 4.85 -13.34
N GLY A 40 1.69 4.16 -12.45
CA GLY A 40 2.01 4.63 -11.11
C GLY A 40 3.36 5.34 -11.04
N ASN A 41 3.41 6.41 -10.23
CA ASN A 41 4.61 7.20 -9.94
C ASN A 41 5.31 7.84 -11.15
N PHE A 42 4.63 7.93 -12.30
CA PHE A 42 5.04 8.71 -13.45
C PHE A 42 3.79 9.23 -14.16
N PHE A 43 3.45 10.51 -13.91
CA PHE A 43 2.21 11.12 -14.39
C PHE A 43 2.53 12.04 -15.56
N ASN A 44 2.22 11.59 -16.78
CA ASN A 44 2.49 12.29 -18.01
C ASN A 44 1.38 12.00 -19.03
N ALA A 45 0.93 13.01 -19.78
CA ALA A 45 -0.15 12.87 -20.76
C ALA A 45 0.20 11.90 -21.90
N SER A 46 1.49 11.71 -22.19
CA SER A 46 1.97 10.73 -23.16
C SER A 46 2.00 9.29 -22.61
N THR A 47 1.79 9.09 -21.31
CA THR A 47 1.80 7.75 -20.68
C THR A 47 0.63 7.64 -19.69
N ASP A 48 -0.55 8.06 -20.12
CA ASP A 48 -1.77 8.09 -19.30
C ASP A 48 -2.21 6.67 -18.89
N TYR A 49 -2.01 5.71 -19.80
CA TYR A 49 -2.45 4.32 -19.62
C TYR A 49 -1.44 3.31 -20.16
N TRP A 50 -1.52 2.06 -19.70
CA TRP A 50 -0.75 0.94 -20.23
C TRP A 50 -1.66 -0.26 -20.51
N GLN A 51 -1.33 -1.00 -21.57
CA GLN A 51 -2.02 -2.24 -21.94
C GLN A 51 -1.08 -3.17 -22.70
N VAL A 52 -1.46 -4.44 -22.85
CA VAL A 52 -0.74 -5.37 -23.71
C VAL A 52 -1.52 -5.64 -25.00
N VAL A 53 -0.89 -5.39 -26.14
CA VAL A 53 -1.47 -5.63 -27.47
C VAL A 53 -0.55 -6.55 -28.26
N ASN A 54 -1.09 -7.69 -28.72
CA ASN A 54 -0.33 -8.69 -29.50
C ASN A 54 0.99 -9.11 -28.83
N GLY A 55 0.98 -9.31 -27.51
CA GLY A 55 2.17 -9.72 -26.76
C GLY A 55 3.20 -8.60 -26.52
N MET A 56 2.87 -7.34 -26.80
CA MET A 56 3.74 -6.19 -26.56
C MET A 56 3.11 -5.25 -25.54
N LEU A 57 3.91 -4.72 -24.62
CA LEU A 57 3.48 -3.60 -23.77
C LEU A 57 3.34 -2.36 -24.65
N CYS A 58 2.24 -1.63 -24.47
CA CYS A 58 2.02 -0.32 -25.06
C CYS A 58 1.73 0.69 -23.95
N PHE A 59 2.42 1.83 -23.99
CA PHE A 59 1.94 3.04 -23.32
C PHE A 59 1.02 3.79 -24.27
N ILE A 60 -0.03 4.36 -23.69
CA ILE A 60 -1.12 5.04 -24.37
C ILE A 60 -1.16 6.48 -23.84
N ASP A 61 -1.31 7.43 -24.75
CA ASP A 61 -1.49 8.84 -24.39
C ASP A 61 -2.95 9.15 -23.99
N GLU A 62 -3.17 10.38 -23.52
CA GLU A 62 -4.49 10.89 -23.10
C GLU A 62 -5.54 10.91 -24.22
N THR A 63 -5.13 10.75 -25.49
CA THR A 63 -6.03 10.67 -26.64
C THR A 63 -6.45 9.23 -26.96
N GLY A 64 -5.84 8.25 -26.29
CA GLY A 64 -6.08 6.82 -26.51
C GLY A 64 -5.18 6.20 -27.58
N LEU A 65 -4.16 6.92 -28.07
CA LEU A 65 -3.22 6.42 -29.08
C LEU A 65 -1.96 5.84 -28.43
N PRO A 66 -1.34 4.80 -29.02
CA PRO A 66 -0.05 4.31 -28.54
C PRO A 66 1.04 5.38 -28.66
N SER A 67 1.59 5.77 -27.52
CA SER A 67 2.73 6.68 -27.45
C SER A 67 4.04 5.93 -27.54
N ILE A 68 4.13 4.72 -26.95
CA ILE A 68 5.30 3.84 -27.01
C ILE A 68 4.85 2.41 -27.20
N VAL A 69 5.49 1.71 -28.14
CA VAL A 69 5.32 0.26 -28.32
C VAL A 69 6.62 -0.45 -27.95
N PHE A 70 6.59 -1.23 -26.88
CA PHE A 70 7.72 -2.02 -26.40
C PHE A 70 7.74 -3.38 -27.10
N ASN A 71 8.47 -3.44 -28.20
CA ASN A 71 8.59 -4.63 -29.06
C ASN A 71 9.78 -5.53 -28.72
N VAL A 72 10.64 -5.12 -27.78
CA VAL A 72 11.73 -5.93 -27.25
C VAL A 72 11.43 -6.23 -25.78
N SER A 73 11.56 -7.49 -25.40
CA SER A 73 11.48 -7.97 -24.03
C SER A 73 12.68 -8.86 -23.72
N ARG A 74 13.07 -8.92 -22.45
CA ARG A 74 14.05 -9.88 -21.94
C ARG A 74 13.53 -10.46 -20.63
N MET A 75 13.55 -11.78 -20.54
CA MET A 75 13.16 -12.53 -19.36
C MET A 75 14.39 -12.84 -18.47
N GLU A 76 14.18 -12.85 -17.16
CA GLU A 76 15.07 -13.46 -16.17
C GLU A 76 14.26 -14.46 -15.34
N GLY A 77 14.47 -15.75 -15.61
CA GLY A 77 13.59 -16.80 -15.10
C GLY A 77 12.17 -16.61 -15.62
N SER A 78 11.20 -16.46 -14.71
CA SER A 78 9.79 -16.23 -15.04
C SER A 78 9.38 -14.75 -15.05
N LYS A 79 10.31 -13.81 -14.81
CA LYS A 79 10.02 -12.38 -14.70
C LYS A 79 10.52 -11.62 -15.91
N VAL A 80 9.78 -10.60 -16.33
CA VAL A 80 10.25 -9.65 -17.35
C VAL A 80 11.28 -8.73 -16.68
N ALA A 81 12.51 -8.73 -17.17
CA ALA A 81 13.61 -7.95 -16.61
C ALA A 81 13.84 -6.64 -17.37
N LEU A 82 13.56 -6.62 -18.67
CA LEU A 82 13.71 -5.44 -19.53
C LEU A 82 12.64 -5.41 -20.62
N LEU A 83 12.15 -4.21 -20.91
CA LEU A 83 11.34 -3.89 -22.08
C LEU A 83 11.98 -2.70 -22.79
N ALA A 84 12.05 -2.74 -24.12
CA ALA A 84 12.49 -1.60 -24.92
C ALA A 84 11.59 -1.41 -26.14
N GLY A 85 11.38 -0.15 -26.50
CA GLY A 85 10.44 0.25 -27.53
C GLY A 85 10.76 1.60 -28.13
N ARG A 86 10.18 1.90 -29.29
CA ARG A 86 10.23 3.24 -29.90
C ARG A 86 8.89 3.92 -29.69
N GLY A 87 8.93 5.22 -29.41
CA GLY A 87 7.73 6.00 -29.16
C GLY A 87 8.00 7.49 -29.09
N SER A 88 7.02 8.23 -28.59
CA SER A 88 7.10 9.66 -28.31
C SER A 88 6.59 9.95 -26.89
N VAL A 89 7.38 10.68 -26.10
CA VAL A 89 6.96 11.25 -24.80
C VAL A 89 7.22 12.74 -24.84
N ASP A 90 6.20 13.56 -24.59
CA ASP A 90 6.27 15.03 -24.64
C ASP A 90 6.86 15.56 -25.96
N GLY A 91 6.48 14.93 -27.08
CA GLY A 91 6.97 15.27 -28.41
C GLY A 91 8.40 14.82 -28.73
N VAL A 92 9.08 14.14 -27.80
CA VAL A 92 10.42 13.59 -28.01
C VAL A 92 10.29 12.19 -28.58
N VAL A 93 10.73 11.97 -29.82
CA VAL A 93 10.78 10.63 -30.41
C VAL A 93 12.10 9.96 -30.07
N ALA A 94 12.05 8.84 -29.34
CA ALA A 94 13.24 8.15 -28.87
C ALA A 94 13.02 6.63 -28.73
N ILE A 95 14.08 5.93 -28.33
CA ILE A 95 13.99 4.57 -27.79
C ILE A 95 13.86 4.69 -26.28
N TYR A 96 12.80 4.10 -25.75
CA TYR A 96 12.53 4.06 -24.32
C TYR A 96 12.72 2.66 -23.77
N MET A 97 13.16 2.59 -22.51
CA MET A 97 13.42 1.35 -21.80
C MET A 97 12.72 1.36 -20.44
N LEU A 98 12.17 0.20 -20.09
CA LEU A 98 11.81 -0.15 -18.73
C LEU A 98 12.76 -1.25 -18.26
N THR A 99 13.51 -0.99 -17.20
CA THR A 99 14.37 -1.99 -16.55
C THR A 99 13.77 -2.32 -15.19
N SER A 100 13.58 -3.61 -14.88
CA SER A 100 13.01 -4.04 -13.60
C SER A 100 13.79 -3.43 -12.43
N ALA A 101 13.09 -2.77 -11.51
CA ALA A 101 13.68 -2.09 -10.37
C ALA A 101 12.99 -2.52 -9.06
N PRO A 102 13.71 -2.69 -7.94
CA PRO A 102 13.07 -2.81 -6.64
C PRO A 102 12.53 -1.44 -6.18
N HIS A 103 11.82 -1.43 -5.06
CA HIS A 103 11.66 -0.19 -4.31
C HIS A 103 13.04 0.41 -3.98
N PRO A 104 13.25 1.73 -4.16
CA PRO A 104 14.45 2.42 -3.69
C PRO A 104 14.73 2.13 -2.21
N GLU A 105 16.00 2.03 -1.86
CA GLU A 105 16.43 1.95 -0.47
C GLU A 105 15.99 3.20 0.31
N HIS A 106 15.69 3.01 1.59
CA HIS A 106 15.27 4.11 2.43
C HIS A 106 16.45 5.03 2.72
N PRO A 107 16.34 6.35 2.44
CA PRO A 107 17.48 7.24 2.38
C PRO A 107 18.11 7.54 3.75
N MET A 108 17.34 7.42 4.84
CA MET A 108 17.80 7.77 6.19
C MET A 108 18.11 6.57 7.08
N PHE A 109 17.45 5.44 6.84
CA PHE A 109 17.45 4.31 7.78
C PHE A 109 17.51 2.95 7.04
N PRO A 110 18.38 2.81 6.02
CA PRO A 110 18.43 1.60 5.21
C PRO A 110 18.80 0.42 6.10
N THR A 111 18.00 -0.64 6.05
CA THR A 111 18.35 -1.91 6.69
C THR A 111 19.58 -2.49 5.99
N GLN A 112 20.54 -2.99 6.76
CA GLN A 112 21.72 -3.63 6.20
C GLN A 112 21.34 -4.95 5.49
N PRO A 113 21.98 -5.34 4.38
CA PRO A 113 21.64 -6.57 3.67
C PRO A 113 21.66 -7.85 4.52
N ALA A 114 22.45 -7.86 5.60
CA ALA A 114 22.57 -8.99 6.53
C ALA A 114 21.40 -9.11 7.52
N ASP A 115 20.62 -8.04 7.72
CA ASP A 115 19.51 -8.04 8.67
C ASP A 115 18.28 -8.71 8.04
N GLU A 116 17.93 -9.89 8.54
CA GLU A 116 16.75 -10.62 8.08
C GLU A 116 15.47 -9.84 8.44
N ARG A 117 14.69 -9.44 7.41
CA ARG A 117 13.42 -8.73 7.54
C ARG A 117 12.23 -9.69 7.40
N LYS A 118 12.20 -10.68 8.29
CA LYS A 118 11.20 -11.76 8.32
C LYS A 118 10.78 -12.04 9.75
N ALA A 119 9.51 -11.79 10.04
CA ALA A 119 8.91 -12.12 11.32
C ALA A 119 8.81 -13.64 11.50
N LYS A 120 8.97 -14.09 12.75
CA LYS A 120 8.67 -15.46 13.18
C LYS A 120 7.34 -15.46 13.91
N PHE A 121 6.39 -16.26 13.41
CA PHE A 121 5.11 -16.45 14.06
C PHE A 121 5.25 -17.43 15.23
N LEU A 122 4.94 -16.96 16.44
CA LEU A 122 4.76 -17.78 17.64
C LEU A 122 3.49 -18.64 17.54
N VAL A 123 2.45 -18.07 16.92
CA VAL A 123 1.19 -18.73 16.61
C VAL A 123 0.84 -18.44 15.16
N GLN A 124 0.42 -19.47 14.43
CA GLN A 124 -0.17 -19.36 13.10
C GLN A 124 -1.07 -20.58 12.82
N PRO A 125 -2.11 -20.48 11.97
CA PRO A 125 -2.94 -21.62 11.61
C PRO A 125 -2.17 -22.63 10.75
N ALA A 126 -2.40 -23.93 10.97
CA ALA A 126 -1.78 -24.99 10.16
C ALA A 126 -2.31 -25.05 8.71
N ASN A 127 -3.57 -24.68 8.51
CA ASN A 127 -4.27 -24.82 7.22
C ASN A 127 -4.47 -23.48 6.49
N GLY A 128 -3.64 -22.48 6.77
CA GLY A 128 -3.72 -21.16 6.14
C GLY A 128 -4.88 -20.29 6.63
N PRO A 129 -5.30 -19.27 5.85
CA PRO A 129 -6.38 -18.35 6.21
C PRO A 129 -7.68 -19.06 6.55
N LYS A 130 -8.33 -18.66 7.65
CA LYS A 130 -9.67 -19.17 8.00
C LYS A 130 -10.76 -18.30 7.40
N ARG A 131 -10.44 -17.03 7.13
CA ARG A 131 -11.38 -16.01 6.64
C ARG A 131 -10.72 -15.21 5.51
N PRO A 132 -11.52 -14.49 4.69
CA PRO A 132 -10.97 -13.86 3.50
C PRO A 132 -10.37 -12.48 3.74
N ASN A 133 -10.55 -11.91 4.95
CA ASN A 133 -10.02 -10.60 5.33
C ASN A 133 -9.07 -10.71 6.53
N LEU A 134 -8.10 -9.81 6.63
CA LEU A 134 -7.09 -9.79 7.70
C LEU A 134 -7.00 -8.41 8.35
N VAL A 135 -6.93 -8.39 9.67
CA VAL A 135 -6.49 -7.23 10.44
C VAL A 135 -5.06 -7.48 10.91
N VAL A 136 -4.14 -6.56 10.61
CA VAL A 136 -2.76 -6.60 11.12
C VAL A 136 -2.53 -5.42 12.02
N VAL A 137 -2.45 -5.66 13.32
CA VAL A 137 -2.25 -4.63 14.32
C VAL A 137 -0.85 -4.74 14.93
N PRO A 138 -0.02 -3.69 14.84
CA PRO A 138 1.11 -3.51 15.75
C PRO A 138 0.53 -3.23 17.14
N ALA A 139 0.70 -4.12 18.10
CA ALA A 139 0.07 -4.00 19.42
C ALA A 139 1.07 -4.03 20.58
N ASN A 140 0.66 -3.49 21.71
CA ASN A 140 1.27 -3.68 23.01
C ASN A 140 0.18 -3.98 24.07
N SER A 141 0.55 -4.03 25.35
CA SER A 141 -0.35 -4.24 26.49
C SER A 141 -1.48 -3.21 26.65
N LYS A 142 -1.45 -2.07 25.96
CA LYS A 142 -2.46 -1.00 25.97
C LYS A 142 -3.30 -0.92 24.69
N SER A 143 -3.11 -1.86 23.75
CA SER A 143 -3.85 -1.85 22.50
C SER A 143 -5.35 -2.04 22.71
N LEU A 144 -6.16 -1.34 21.93
CA LEU A 144 -7.62 -1.39 21.97
C LEU A 144 -8.23 -2.52 21.15
N HIS A 145 -7.41 -3.33 20.45
CA HIS A 145 -7.91 -4.40 19.59
C HIS A 145 -8.82 -5.44 20.26
N PRO A 146 -8.78 -5.71 21.59
CA PRO A 146 -9.77 -6.58 22.20
C PRO A 146 -11.23 -6.08 22.03
N ARG A 147 -11.43 -4.75 21.96
CA ARG A 147 -12.75 -4.14 21.74
C ARG A 147 -13.30 -4.41 20.33
N TRP A 148 -12.44 -4.76 19.38
CA TRP A 148 -12.83 -5.08 18.00
C TRP A 148 -13.64 -6.38 17.90
N PHE A 149 -13.71 -7.17 18.96
CA PHE A 149 -14.55 -8.36 19.05
C PHE A 149 -15.92 -8.08 19.66
N ASP A 150 -16.16 -6.87 20.18
CA ASP A 150 -17.46 -6.48 20.73
C ASP A 150 -18.54 -6.69 19.66
N GLY A 151 -19.62 -7.38 20.03
CA GLY A 151 -20.76 -7.66 19.13
C GLY A 151 -20.56 -8.82 18.15
N LEU A 152 -19.39 -9.47 18.13
CA LEU A 152 -19.13 -10.61 17.24
C LEU A 152 -19.03 -11.94 17.98
N ASP A 153 -19.38 -12.99 17.24
CA ASP A 153 -19.04 -14.37 17.57
C ASP A 153 -18.19 -15.00 16.44
N ALA A 154 -17.78 -16.26 16.64
CA ALA A 154 -16.93 -16.95 15.67
C ALA A 154 -17.59 -17.15 14.30
N ALA A 155 -18.93 -17.23 14.24
CA ALA A 155 -19.70 -17.50 13.02
C ALA A 155 -19.99 -16.21 12.22
N THR A 156 -20.07 -15.07 12.90
CA THR A 156 -20.34 -13.76 12.30
C THR A 156 -19.07 -12.97 11.96
N ARG A 157 -17.93 -13.26 12.60
CA ARG A 157 -16.63 -12.62 12.27
C ARG A 157 -16.15 -13.02 10.87
N SER A 158 -15.86 -12.03 10.02
CA SER A 158 -15.42 -12.20 8.63
C SER A 158 -13.92 -11.95 8.38
N TRP A 159 -13.14 -11.77 9.45
CA TRP A 159 -11.71 -11.41 9.39
C TRP A 159 -10.89 -12.17 10.43
N ASP A 160 -9.66 -12.50 10.06
CA ASP A 160 -8.64 -13.04 10.97
C ASP A 160 -7.79 -11.91 11.56
N LEU A 161 -7.18 -12.15 12.72
CA LEU A 161 -6.32 -11.18 13.39
C LEU A 161 -4.86 -11.66 13.42
N CYS A 162 -3.96 -10.80 12.95
CA CYS A 162 -2.52 -10.92 13.14
C CYS A 162 -2.04 -9.84 14.10
N VAL A 163 -1.55 -10.27 15.26
CA VAL A 163 -0.95 -9.38 16.27
C VAL A 163 0.56 -9.38 16.10
N GLY A 164 1.10 -8.27 15.64
CA GLY A 164 2.54 -8.00 15.74
C GLY A 164 2.79 -7.28 17.06
N TYR A 165 3.24 -8.02 18.08
CA TYR A 165 3.41 -7.47 19.42
C TYR A 165 4.76 -6.76 19.53
N TYR A 166 4.76 -5.43 19.71
CA TYR A 166 6.00 -4.63 19.78
C TYR A 166 6.45 -4.28 21.21
N GLY A 167 5.66 -4.66 22.22
CA GLY A 167 6.03 -4.53 23.63
C GLY A 167 7.34 -5.26 23.95
N ALA A 168 8.08 -4.75 24.92
CA ALA A 168 9.35 -5.35 25.35
C ALA A 168 9.12 -6.62 26.18
N GLU A 169 7.97 -6.70 26.83
CA GLU A 169 7.46 -7.83 27.58
C GLU A 169 7.05 -9.00 26.68
N ASP A 170 6.96 -10.19 27.27
CA ASP A 170 6.38 -11.35 26.59
C ASP A 170 4.91 -11.07 26.23
N PRO A 171 4.46 -11.40 25.01
CA PRO A 171 3.10 -11.08 24.58
C PRO A 171 2.05 -11.80 25.42
N VAL A 172 1.17 -11.02 26.06
CA VAL A 172 -0.09 -11.49 26.63
C VAL A 172 -1.22 -10.84 25.86
N VAL A 173 -1.98 -11.65 25.11
CA VAL A 173 -3.05 -11.18 24.23
C VAL A 173 -4.38 -11.80 24.68
N ASP A 174 -5.22 -10.98 25.33
CA ASP A 174 -6.52 -11.39 25.87
C ASP A 174 -7.65 -11.14 24.85
N SER A 175 -7.48 -11.71 23.65
CA SER A 175 -8.50 -11.72 22.60
C SER A 175 -8.24 -12.89 21.64
N PRO A 176 -9.21 -13.32 20.83
CA PRO A 176 -8.96 -14.30 19.79
C PRO A 176 -7.97 -13.75 18.74
N PHE A 177 -6.97 -14.55 18.35
CA PHE A 177 -6.09 -14.23 17.23
C PHE A 177 -5.72 -15.47 16.44
N GLU A 178 -5.37 -15.27 15.17
CA GLU A 178 -4.90 -16.33 14.30
C GLU A 178 -3.37 -16.32 14.19
N TYR A 179 -2.76 -15.15 14.24
CA TYR A 179 -1.31 -15.00 14.17
C TYR A 179 -0.78 -14.15 15.31
N LEU A 180 0.37 -14.54 15.84
CA LEU A 180 1.11 -13.78 16.84
C LEU A 180 2.59 -13.80 16.49
N ALA A 181 3.22 -12.63 16.40
CA ALA A 181 4.67 -12.49 16.30
C ALA A 181 5.15 -11.48 17.34
N HIS A 182 6.26 -11.78 18.03
CA HIS A 182 6.89 -10.84 18.96
C HIS A 182 8.00 -10.08 18.26
N LEU A 183 7.82 -8.77 18.11
CA LEU A 183 8.65 -7.86 17.32
C LEU A 183 9.01 -6.62 18.15
N PRO A 184 9.72 -6.80 19.28
CA PRO A 184 10.03 -5.71 20.19
C PRO A 184 10.86 -4.62 19.50
N LYS A 185 10.63 -3.35 19.88
CA LYS A 185 11.34 -2.17 19.36
C LYS A 185 11.12 -1.89 17.86
N ARG A 186 10.21 -2.60 17.19
CA ARG A 186 9.80 -2.28 15.82
C ARG A 186 8.63 -1.30 15.84
N LYS A 187 8.74 -0.21 15.07
CA LYS A 187 7.60 0.67 14.78
C LYS A 187 6.68 0.05 13.74
N LYS A 188 5.47 0.60 13.63
CA LYS A 188 4.36 0.09 12.81
C LYS A 188 4.78 -0.42 11.43
N PHE A 189 5.38 0.43 10.60
CA PHE A 189 5.61 0.08 9.19
C PHE A 189 6.75 -0.93 9.00
N ARG A 190 7.84 -0.80 9.76
CA ARG A 190 8.89 -1.84 9.82
C ARG A 190 8.32 -3.19 10.25
N LEU A 191 7.49 -3.19 11.29
CA LEU A 191 6.81 -4.38 11.83
C LEU A 191 5.87 -5.01 10.80
N ILE A 192 5.03 -4.20 10.14
CA ILE A 192 4.13 -4.68 9.09
C ILE A 192 4.94 -5.29 7.94
N SER A 193 6.00 -4.61 7.48
CA SER A 193 6.86 -5.15 6.42
C SER A 193 7.50 -6.49 6.82
N ASP A 194 7.97 -6.63 8.06
CA ASP A 194 8.53 -7.88 8.59
C ASP A 194 7.53 -9.03 8.57
N LEU A 195 6.24 -8.75 8.77
CA LEU A 195 5.15 -9.74 8.72
C LEU A 195 4.79 -10.17 7.28
N PHE A 196 5.01 -9.30 6.30
CA PHE A 196 4.68 -9.50 4.89
C PHE A 196 5.91 -9.89 4.03
N PHE A 197 6.81 -10.69 4.59
CA PHE A 197 7.94 -11.26 3.86
C PHE A 197 7.49 -12.18 2.70
N GLU A 198 8.40 -12.50 1.77
CA GLU A 198 8.13 -13.40 0.65
C GLU A 198 7.73 -14.81 1.15
N GLY A 199 6.57 -15.30 0.72
CA GLY A 199 6.01 -16.57 1.20
C GLY A 199 5.31 -16.48 2.56
N SER A 200 5.13 -15.29 3.13
CA SER A 200 4.32 -15.11 4.34
C SER A 200 2.90 -15.64 4.15
N PRO A 201 2.32 -16.35 5.15
CA PRO A 201 0.93 -16.82 5.09
C PRO A 201 -0.07 -15.66 5.02
N LEU A 202 0.33 -14.44 5.40
CA LEU A 202 -0.52 -13.26 5.35
C LEU A 202 -0.83 -12.80 3.91
N TRP A 203 -0.10 -13.31 2.91
CA TRP A 203 -0.45 -13.07 1.51
C TRP A 203 -1.72 -13.82 1.05
N GLY A 204 -2.31 -14.66 1.91
CA GLY A 204 -3.52 -15.42 1.61
C GLY A 204 -4.84 -14.64 1.66
N TYR A 205 -4.84 -13.37 2.09
CA TYR A 205 -6.06 -12.60 2.31
C TYR A 205 -6.36 -11.62 1.16
N ASP A 206 -7.65 -11.38 0.90
CA ASP A 206 -8.12 -10.51 -0.20
C ASP A 206 -8.06 -9.02 0.18
N ARG A 207 -8.37 -8.74 1.44
CA ARG A 207 -8.42 -7.40 2.04
C ARG A 207 -7.65 -7.40 3.35
N VAL A 208 -6.83 -6.38 3.54
CA VAL A 208 -5.98 -6.25 4.73
C VAL A 208 -6.17 -4.86 5.34
N TRP A 209 -6.58 -4.80 6.60
CA TRP A 209 -6.62 -3.56 7.38
C TRP A 209 -5.35 -3.44 8.22
N LEU A 210 -4.70 -2.27 8.19
CA LEU A 210 -3.46 -1.98 8.91
C LEU A 210 -3.66 -0.85 9.95
N PRO A 211 -4.49 -1.06 10.99
CA PRO A 211 -4.79 -0.05 12.00
C PRO A 211 -3.62 0.23 12.96
N ASP A 212 -3.63 1.43 13.54
CA ASP A 212 -2.94 1.75 14.79
C ASP A 212 -3.63 1.06 15.99
N ASP A 213 -2.90 0.97 17.10
CA ASP A 213 -3.34 0.24 18.29
C ASP A 213 -4.39 0.97 19.14
N ASP A 214 -4.69 2.22 18.84
CA ASP A 214 -5.51 3.14 19.62
C ASP A 214 -6.83 3.51 18.94
N LEU A 215 -7.26 2.69 17.98
CA LEU A 215 -8.53 2.84 17.29
C LEU A 215 -9.65 2.11 18.02
N LEU A 216 -10.65 2.87 18.44
CA LEU A 216 -11.84 2.35 19.11
C LEU A 216 -12.98 2.18 18.11
N CYS A 217 -13.38 0.93 17.91
CA CYS A 217 -14.55 0.49 17.16
C CYS A 217 -14.99 -0.91 17.61
N ASP A 218 -16.10 -1.40 17.08
CA ASP A 218 -16.64 -2.73 17.32
C ASP A 218 -16.45 -3.66 16.11
N GLY A 219 -16.78 -4.93 16.28
CA GLY A 219 -16.57 -5.91 15.23
C GLY A 219 -17.55 -5.79 14.05
N ASP A 220 -18.76 -5.29 14.28
CA ASP A 220 -19.72 -4.97 13.22
C ASP A 220 -19.18 -3.89 12.28
N THR A 221 -18.52 -2.86 12.82
CA THR A 221 -17.80 -1.84 12.06
C THR A 221 -16.76 -2.47 11.14
N ILE A 222 -15.94 -3.38 11.66
CA ILE A 222 -14.85 -4.04 10.91
C ILE A 222 -15.42 -4.96 9.81
N ASN A 223 -16.45 -5.76 10.13
CA ASN A 223 -17.15 -6.58 9.14
C ASN A 223 -17.71 -5.71 8.00
N ARG A 224 -18.37 -4.60 8.35
CA ARG A 224 -19.01 -3.70 7.40
C ARG A 224 -17.99 -2.98 6.51
N MET A 225 -16.87 -2.52 7.04
CA MET A 225 -15.85 -1.86 6.21
C MET A 225 -15.18 -2.84 5.23
N PHE A 226 -14.90 -4.09 5.63
CA PHE A 226 -14.38 -5.09 4.71
C PHE A 226 -15.41 -5.44 3.63
N HIS A 227 -16.68 -5.60 3.99
CA HIS A 227 -17.75 -5.81 3.04
C HIS A 227 -17.80 -4.69 1.99
N LEU A 228 -17.78 -3.43 2.41
CA LEU A 228 -17.86 -2.28 1.51
C LEU A 228 -16.59 -2.13 0.66
N SER A 229 -15.41 -2.33 1.23
CA SER A 229 -14.14 -2.34 0.49
C SER A 229 -14.14 -3.38 -0.63
N ARG A 230 -14.67 -4.58 -0.36
CA ARG A 230 -14.80 -5.64 -1.36
C ARG A 230 -15.87 -5.33 -2.40
N LYS A 231 -17.08 -4.98 -1.95
CA LYS A 231 -18.25 -4.71 -2.79
C LYS A 231 -17.98 -3.61 -3.83
N HIS A 232 -17.21 -2.59 -3.45
CA HIS A 232 -16.89 -1.47 -4.31
C HIS A 232 -15.53 -1.61 -5.03
N GLY A 233 -14.87 -2.77 -4.92
CA GLY A 233 -13.62 -3.02 -5.65
C GLY A 233 -12.48 -2.06 -5.27
N LEU A 234 -12.46 -1.57 -4.02
CA LEU A 234 -11.47 -0.60 -3.57
C LEU A 234 -10.06 -1.23 -3.50
N GLU A 235 -9.07 -0.52 -4.02
CA GLU A 235 -7.64 -0.88 -3.92
C GLU A 235 -7.04 -0.38 -2.61
N LEU A 236 -7.44 0.83 -2.18
CA LEU A 236 -6.97 1.47 -0.97
C LEU A 236 -8.12 2.28 -0.35
N ALA A 237 -8.41 2.06 0.92
CA ALA A 237 -9.54 2.71 1.59
C ALA A 237 -9.22 2.96 3.07
N GLN A 238 -10.09 3.66 3.78
CA GLN A 238 -10.10 3.69 5.24
C GLN A 238 -11.54 3.85 5.73
N PRO A 239 -11.87 3.41 6.96
CA PRO A 239 -13.07 3.90 7.62
C PRO A 239 -12.97 5.41 7.83
N SER A 240 -14.11 6.09 7.92
CA SER A 240 -14.11 7.49 8.34
C SER A 240 -13.79 7.62 9.84
N LEU A 241 -13.35 8.81 10.27
CA LEU A 241 -13.08 9.12 11.66
C LEU A 241 -14.28 9.80 12.31
N LYS A 242 -14.64 9.35 13.51
CA LYS A 242 -15.65 10.02 14.34
C LYS A 242 -15.18 11.43 14.71
N GLN A 243 -16.13 12.32 14.94
CA GLN A 243 -15.88 13.63 15.53
C GLN A 243 -16.51 13.69 16.92
N GLY A 244 -15.79 14.21 17.91
CA GLY A 244 -16.31 14.40 19.26
C GLY A 244 -15.27 14.18 20.36
N PRO A 245 -15.68 14.31 21.63
CA PRO A 245 -14.79 14.13 22.78
C PRO A 245 -14.10 12.76 22.76
N GLY A 246 -12.79 12.75 22.96
CA GLY A 246 -11.97 11.52 22.98
C GLY A 246 -11.60 10.96 21.60
N CYS A 247 -11.93 11.67 20.51
CA CYS A 247 -11.45 11.35 19.16
C CYS A 247 -10.61 12.51 18.61
N PHE A 248 -9.46 12.19 18.03
CA PHE A 248 -8.47 13.16 17.55
C PHE A 248 -8.14 12.95 16.06
N PRO A 249 -9.09 13.22 15.13
CA PRO A 249 -8.79 13.19 13.71
C PRO A 249 -7.79 14.30 13.34
N ASN A 250 -6.74 13.97 12.58
CA ASN A 250 -5.77 14.97 12.14
C ASN A 250 -6.27 15.76 10.93
N HIS A 251 -6.73 15.04 9.91
CA HIS A 251 -7.08 15.62 8.63
C HIS A 251 -8.60 15.77 8.51
N PRO A 252 -9.14 16.98 8.27
CA PRO A 252 -10.58 17.16 8.08
C PRO A 252 -11.18 16.27 6.97
N ILE A 253 -10.38 15.93 5.95
CA ILE A 253 -10.82 15.02 4.89
C ILE A 253 -11.24 13.65 5.44
N THR A 254 -10.73 13.17 6.58
CA THR A 254 -11.04 11.84 7.11
C THR A 254 -12.27 11.80 8.02
N ILE A 255 -12.82 12.95 8.41
CA ILE A 255 -13.99 13.03 9.31
C ILE A 255 -15.25 12.49 8.63
N GLN A 256 -16.02 11.68 9.34
CA GLN A 256 -17.25 11.06 8.88
C GLN A 256 -18.27 12.08 8.33
N ARG A 257 -18.77 11.82 7.12
CA ARG A 257 -19.87 12.60 6.53
C ARG A 257 -21.22 11.93 6.75
N PRO A 258 -22.24 12.62 7.30
CA PRO A 258 -23.58 12.06 7.46
C PRO A 258 -24.22 11.78 6.10
N ASN A 259 -25.10 10.77 6.05
CA ASN A 259 -25.83 10.34 4.85
C ASN A 259 -24.94 9.93 3.66
N SER A 260 -23.68 9.59 3.92
CA SER A 260 -22.74 9.05 2.94
C SER A 260 -22.47 7.58 3.24
N LEU A 261 -22.47 6.73 2.20
CA LEU A 261 -22.01 5.33 2.34
C LEU A 261 -20.48 5.28 2.29
N LEU A 262 -19.92 5.92 1.27
CA LEU A 262 -18.49 6.12 1.06
C LEU A 262 -18.32 7.27 0.09
N ARG A 263 -17.11 7.81 0.04
CA ARG A 263 -16.71 8.86 -0.89
C ARG A 263 -15.34 8.56 -1.45
N HIS A 264 -15.23 8.72 -2.76
CA HIS A 264 -13.95 8.60 -3.43
C HIS A 264 -13.10 9.82 -3.11
N GLU A 265 -11.89 9.59 -2.59
CA GLU A 265 -11.00 10.64 -2.11
C GLU A 265 -9.57 10.30 -2.53
N SER A 266 -8.75 11.32 -2.78
CA SER A 266 -7.36 11.15 -3.23
C SER A 266 -6.36 10.89 -2.09
N PHE A 267 -6.84 10.77 -0.85
CA PHE A 267 -6.03 10.61 0.34
C PHE A 267 -6.59 9.55 1.27
N ILE A 268 -5.71 8.66 1.75
CA ILE A 268 -6.02 7.62 2.72
C ILE A 268 -4.91 7.65 3.77
N GLU A 269 -5.29 7.93 5.01
CA GLU A 269 -4.34 8.17 6.10
C GLU A 269 -3.64 6.86 6.50
N ILE A 270 -2.34 6.96 6.79
CA ILE A 270 -1.49 5.80 7.14
C ILE A 270 -1.90 5.09 8.43
N MET A 271 -2.73 5.73 9.25
CA MET A 271 -3.17 5.25 10.55
C MET A 271 -4.12 4.05 10.44
N CYS A 272 -5.03 3.99 9.46
CA CYS A 272 -5.96 2.86 9.35
C CYS A 272 -6.32 2.42 7.91
N PRO A 273 -5.34 2.29 7.00
CA PRO A 273 -5.62 1.93 5.62
C PRO A 273 -6.10 0.48 5.49
N ILE A 274 -7.04 0.27 4.58
CA ILE A 274 -7.52 -1.01 4.09
C ILE A 274 -7.01 -1.17 2.66
N PHE A 275 -6.20 -2.20 2.41
CA PHE A 275 -5.68 -2.51 1.10
C PHE A 275 -6.41 -3.71 0.47
N SER A 276 -6.50 -3.72 -0.86
CA SER A 276 -6.58 -4.97 -1.60
C SER A 276 -5.24 -5.72 -1.51
N LYS A 277 -5.27 -7.04 -1.71
CA LYS A 277 -4.05 -7.84 -1.84
C LYS A 277 -3.10 -7.30 -2.92
N ALA A 278 -3.63 -6.89 -4.06
CA ALA A 278 -2.83 -6.40 -5.18
C ALA A 278 -2.15 -5.07 -4.83
N ALA A 279 -2.91 -4.14 -4.25
CA ALA A 279 -2.38 -2.85 -3.82
C ALA A 279 -1.34 -3.00 -2.70
N LEU A 280 -1.57 -3.88 -1.72
CA LEU A 280 -0.60 -4.10 -0.65
C LEU A 280 0.73 -4.66 -1.17
N LYS A 281 0.70 -5.58 -2.14
CA LYS A 281 1.93 -6.10 -2.77
C LYS A 281 2.77 -5.00 -3.43
N ILE A 282 2.11 -4.00 -4.01
CA ILE A 282 2.77 -2.83 -4.62
C ILE A 282 3.33 -1.90 -3.55
N CYS A 283 2.60 -1.71 -2.44
CA CYS A 283 2.94 -0.67 -1.47
C CYS A 283 3.85 -1.15 -0.33
N VAL A 284 3.85 -2.44 0.01
CA VAL A 284 4.54 -2.96 1.20
C VAL A 284 6.06 -2.69 1.20
N GLY A 285 6.68 -2.65 0.02
CA GLY A 285 8.12 -2.38 -0.10
C GLY A 285 8.51 -1.01 0.45
N SER A 286 7.63 -0.01 0.31
CA SER A 286 7.84 1.34 0.87
C SER A 286 7.76 1.40 2.39
N MET A 287 7.15 0.41 3.04
CA MET A 287 7.03 0.33 4.49
C MET A 287 8.29 -0.24 5.16
N ARG A 288 9.17 -0.90 4.38
CA ARG A 288 10.27 -1.72 4.90
C ARG A 288 11.11 -1.01 5.94
N ASP A 289 11.52 0.22 5.66
CA ASP A 289 12.43 0.97 6.53
C ASP A 289 11.83 2.27 7.05
N ALA A 290 10.54 2.49 6.80
CA ALA A 290 9.82 3.66 7.26
C ALA A 290 9.69 3.66 8.78
N GLU A 291 10.22 4.70 9.40
CA GLU A 291 10.29 4.87 10.84
C GLU A 291 9.04 5.58 11.38
N SER A 292 8.66 6.72 10.79
CA SER A 292 7.41 7.42 11.10
C SER A 292 6.25 6.99 10.20
N GLY A 293 6.54 6.68 8.93
CA GLY A 293 5.55 6.46 7.88
C GLY A 293 4.97 7.71 7.24
N TYR A 294 5.40 8.91 7.65
CA TYR A 294 4.99 10.16 6.99
C TYR A 294 5.31 10.11 5.49
N GLY A 295 4.37 10.55 4.68
CA GLY A 295 4.46 10.52 3.22
C GLY A 295 4.00 9.21 2.57
N LEU A 296 3.83 8.12 3.31
CA LEU A 296 3.35 6.87 2.72
C LEU A 296 1.91 7.00 2.18
N ASP A 297 1.07 7.80 2.84
CA ASP A 297 -0.28 8.20 2.40
C ASP A 297 -0.31 9.01 1.09
N HIS A 298 0.81 9.62 0.70
CA HIS A 298 1.01 10.24 -0.61
C HIS A 298 1.60 9.28 -1.64
N LEU A 299 2.52 8.42 -1.21
CA LEU A 299 3.20 7.46 -2.08
C LEU A 299 2.29 6.31 -2.51
N TRP A 300 1.46 5.75 -1.61
CA TRP A 300 0.60 4.63 -1.98
C TRP A 300 -0.39 4.99 -3.09
N PRO A 301 -1.16 6.10 -3.03
CA PRO A 301 -1.97 6.54 -4.16
C PRO A 301 -1.14 6.73 -5.42
N ALA A 302 0.08 7.26 -5.31
CA ALA A 302 0.96 7.48 -6.45
C ALA A 302 1.38 6.16 -7.12
N PHE A 303 1.78 5.16 -6.35
CA PHE A 303 2.16 3.83 -6.85
C PHE A 303 1.01 3.10 -7.51
N LEU A 304 -0.23 3.34 -7.04
CA LEU A 304 -1.43 2.75 -7.61
C LEU A 304 -1.94 3.51 -8.86
N GLY A 305 -1.25 4.57 -9.28
CA GLY A 305 -1.67 5.40 -10.42
C GLY A 305 -2.87 6.29 -10.12
N ARG A 306 -3.09 6.65 -8.84
CA ARG A 306 -4.19 7.48 -8.35
C ARG A 306 -5.57 6.99 -8.81
N PRO A 307 -5.96 5.75 -8.45
CA PRO A 307 -7.18 5.15 -8.97
C PRO A 307 -8.43 5.81 -8.35
N ALA A 308 -8.90 6.90 -8.96
CA ALA A 308 -9.93 7.80 -8.41
C ALA A 308 -11.19 7.05 -7.97
N ASN A 309 -11.65 6.06 -8.74
CA ASN A 309 -12.86 5.28 -8.45
C ASN A 309 -12.61 4.00 -7.63
N ARG A 310 -11.39 3.78 -7.14
CA ARG A 310 -11.04 2.63 -6.28
C ARG A 310 -10.30 3.05 -5.01
N MET A 311 -10.27 4.34 -4.72
CA MET A 311 -9.83 4.90 -3.45
C MET A 311 -10.99 5.57 -2.74
N ALA A 312 -11.27 5.19 -1.49
CA ALA A 312 -12.40 5.80 -0.79
C ALA A 312 -12.27 5.83 0.74
N ILE A 313 -12.93 6.83 1.33
CA ILE A 313 -13.24 6.88 2.76
C ILE A 313 -14.65 6.32 2.95
N ILE A 314 -14.79 5.34 3.83
CA ILE A 314 -16.05 4.64 4.07
C ILE A 314 -16.79 5.33 5.22
N ASP A 315 -17.71 6.24 4.87
CA ASP A 315 -18.51 7.00 5.83
C ASP A 315 -19.63 6.16 6.51
N ALA A 316 -19.97 5.00 5.96
CA ALA A 316 -20.95 4.08 6.54
C ALA A 316 -20.55 3.51 7.91
N VAL A 317 -19.28 3.66 8.26
CA VAL A 317 -18.73 3.32 9.57
C VAL A 317 -17.80 4.44 10.03
N GLY A 318 -17.68 4.61 11.34
CA GLY A 318 -16.77 5.56 11.96
C GLY A 318 -15.90 4.87 12.99
N VAL A 319 -14.60 5.16 13.01
CA VAL A 319 -13.67 4.73 14.06
C VAL A 319 -13.22 5.94 14.89
N ALA A 320 -12.99 5.76 16.19
CA ALA A 320 -12.45 6.83 17.03
C ALA A 320 -10.93 6.65 17.21
N HIS A 321 -10.15 7.67 16.83
CA HIS A 321 -8.71 7.74 17.09
C HIS A 321 -8.47 8.34 18.47
N THR A 322 -8.05 7.53 19.44
CA THR A 322 -8.12 7.90 20.86
C THR A 322 -6.85 8.56 21.41
N ARG A 323 -5.82 8.75 20.57
CA ARG A 323 -4.56 9.40 20.94
C ARG A 323 -4.32 10.64 20.07
N PRO A 324 -3.85 11.76 20.65
CA PRO A 324 -3.48 12.93 19.86
C PRO A 324 -2.16 12.71 19.12
N LEU A 325 -1.98 13.43 18.01
CA LEU A 325 -0.73 13.42 17.24
C LEU A 325 0.47 13.91 18.03
N GLY A 326 1.67 13.48 17.58
CA GLY A 326 2.94 13.94 18.13
C GLY A 326 3.20 13.54 19.59
N ALA A 327 2.31 12.73 20.19
CA ALA A 327 2.47 12.28 21.56
C ALA A 327 3.65 11.30 21.74
N THR A 328 4.07 10.63 20.66
CA THR A 328 5.01 9.49 20.71
C THR A 328 6.20 9.59 19.75
N TYR A 329 6.31 10.66 18.96
CA TYR A 329 7.39 10.82 17.97
C TYR A 329 7.77 12.30 17.75
N ASN A 330 8.95 12.51 17.19
CA ASN A 330 9.44 13.83 16.81
C ASN A 330 8.89 14.20 15.42
N VAL A 331 8.03 15.23 15.37
CA VAL A 331 7.38 15.67 14.12
C VAL A 331 8.37 16.17 13.09
N GLN A 332 9.40 16.93 13.48
CA GLN A 332 10.40 17.44 12.53
C GLN A 332 11.16 16.30 11.86
N ALA A 333 11.59 15.30 12.65
CA ALA A 333 12.26 14.13 12.10
C ALA A 333 11.36 13.32 11.13
N ALA A 334 10.05 13.27 11.38
CA ALA A 334 9.09 12.64 10.48
C ALA A 334 8.92 13.41 9.16
N VAL A 335 8.88 14.74 9.22
CA VAL A 335 8.85 15.62 8.03
C VAL A 335 10.14 15.48 7.21
N ASP A 336 11.30 15.42 7.86
CA ASP A 336 12.59 15.22 7.20
C ASP A 336 12.65 13.85 6.51
N GLU A 337 12.15 12.79 7.17
CA GLU A 337 12.02 11.45 6.60
C GLU A 337 11.12 11.43 5.37
N GLN A 338 9.94 12.07 5.43
CA GLN A 338 9.04 12.21 4.29
C GLN A 338 9.72 12.87 3.10
N ALA A 339 10.40 14.01 3.31
CA ALA A 339 11.08 14.72 2.25
C ALA A 339 12.16 13.86 1.59
N ALA A 340 12.94 13.14 2.40
CA ALA A 340 13.95 12.21 1.91
C ALA A 340 13.31 11.06 1.10
N LEU A 341 12.24 10.45 1.61
CA LEU A 341 11.49 9.40 0.92
C LEU A 341 10.96 9.86 -0.44
N PHE A 342 10.32 11.03 -0.49
CA PHE A 342 9.82 11.58 -1.76
C PHE A 342 10.94 11.77 -2.78
N ASN A 343 12.10 12.25 -2.36
CA ASN A 343 13.26 12.39 -3.23
C ASN A 343 13.75 11.03 -3.78
N SER A 344 13.82 9.98 -2.94
CA SER A 344 14.21 8.63 -3.39
C SER A 344 13.28 8.06 -4.46
N TYR A 345 11.97 8.34 -4.36
CA TYR A 345 10.98 7.92 -5.36
C TYR A 345 10.81 8.92 -6.53
N ARG A 346 11.54 10.06 -6.53
CA ARG A 346 11.27 11.24 -7.38
C ARG A 346 9.79 11.64 -7.40
N TYR A 347 9.13 11.51 -6.26
CA TYR A 347 7.73 11.84 -6.11
C TYR A 347 7.57 13.34 -5.85
N THR A 348 6.66 13.99 -6.59
CA THR A 348 6.24 15.37 -6.34
C THR A 348 4.87 15.35 -5.63
N PRO A 349 4.76 15.87 -4.40
CA PRO A 349 3.50 15.89 -3.68
C PRO A 349 2.48 16.79 -4.36
N VAL A 350 1.22 16.37 -4.29
CA VAL A 350 0.08 17.17 -4.73
C VAL A 350 -0.63 17.70 -3.51
N GLN A 351 -1.05 18.97 -3.56
CA GLN A 351 -1.87 19.56 -2.51
C GLN A 351 -3.25 18.91 -2.52
N ILE A 352 -3.66 18.36 -1.39
CA ILE A 352 -4.98 17.73 -1.22
C ILE A 352 -5.78 18.57 -0.23
N GLN A 353 -6.97 18.99 -0.64
CA GLN A 353 -7.84 19.79 0.21
C GLN A 353 -8.23 19.00 1.47
N GLY A 354 -8.00 19.60 2.64
CA GLY A 354 -8.34 18.97 3.93
C GLY A 354 -7.30 17.97 4.44
N VAL A 355 -6.11 17.94 3.85
CA VAL A 355 -4.89 17.29 4.38
C VAL A 355 -3.97 18.41 4.90
N TRP A 356 -3.39 18.22 6.09
CA TRP A 356 -2.75 19.26 6.90
C TRP A 356 -1.32 18.88 7.26
#